data_AF-A0A5M3WA78-F1
#
_entry.id   AF-A0A5M3WA78-F1
#
_cell.length_a   1.000
_cell.length_b   1.000
_cell.length_c   1.000
_cell.angle_alpha   90.00
_cell.angle_beta   90.00
_cell.angle_gamma   90.00
#
_symmetry.space_group_name_H-M   'P 1'
#
loop_
_entity.id
_entity.type
_entity.pdbx_description
1 polymer ?
#
loop_
_entity_poly.entity_id
_entity_poly.type
_entity_poly.pdbx_seq_one_letter_code
_entity_poly.pdbx_strand_id
1 'polypeptide(L)'
;MSQMEPAKPRVRRKRGLVLAAVLVLLAGVFVWNSSLVNARFQVVWLDGSQGWGSGDTKTFSIRFGVKNDGWTSTTIVGAGRSNSSIRLVQIEGVKLPITLEHGDTAQLEFVYEVTDCNSVLIEEWPIPVQVARPWGTETVYVVPPPQEPDSANPYYNDYDENTHWQWQVARSSYVCDFSP
;
A
#
# COMPACT_ATOMS: atom_id res chain seq x y z
N MET A 1 43.93 -66.98 6.53
CA MET A 1 43.57 -65.84 7.39
C MET A 1 43.09 -64.72 6.47
N SER A 2 41.79 -64.63 6.20
CA SER A 2 41.24 -63.51 5.41
C SER A 2 40.88 -62.38 6.34
N GLN A 3 41.56 -61.24 6.20
CA GLN A 3 41.17 -60.00 6.85
C GLN A 3 39.92 -59.44 6.18
N MET A 4 38.88 -59.25 6.98
CA MET A 4 37.61 -58.65 6.59
C MET A 4 37.75 -57.14 6.79
N GLU A 5 37.83 -56.39 5.70
CA GLU A 5 37.93 -54.93 5.73
C GLU A 5 36.56 -54.32 6.09
N PRO A 6 36.47 -53.44 7.10
CA PRO A 6 35.20 -52.89 7.54
C PRO A 6 34.69 -51.87 6.51
N ALA A 7 33.56 -52.19 5.89
CA ALA A 7 32.80 -51.25 5.08
C ALA A 7 32.55 -49.96 5.87
N LYS A 8 32.83 -48.83 5.24
CA LYS A 8 32.68 -47.48 5.81
C LYS A 8 31.40 -46.82 5.29
N PRO A 9 30.20 -47.13 5.82
CA PRO A 9 29.00 -46.42 5.42
C PRO A 9 28.75 -45.23 6.37
N ARG A 10 27.92 -44.28 5.88
CA ARG A 10 27.09 -43.33 6.65
C ARG A 10 27.42 -41.84 6.60
N VAL A 11 28.42 -41.36 5.85
CA VAL A 11 28.59 -39.89 5.69
C VAL A 11 27.69 -39.32 4.59
N ARG A 12 27.48 -40.04 3.48
CA ARG A 12 26.67 -39.58 2.34
C ARG A 12 25.17 -39.38 2.67
N ARG A 13 24.59 -40.23 3.52
CA ARG A 13 23.16 -40.18 3.88
C ARG A 13 22.78 -38.93 4.68
N LYS A 14 23.66 -38.48 5.58
CA LYS A 14 23.42 -37.28 6.39
C LYS A 14 23.45 -35.99 5.56
N ARG A 15 24.34 -35.91 4.56
CA ARG A 15 24.44 -34.75 3.67
C ARG A 15 23.21 -34.57 2.78
N GLY A 16 22.63 -35.68 2.29
CA GLY A 16 21.39 -35.64 1.51
C GLY A 16 20.18 -35.13 2.30
N LEU A 17 20.04 -35.55 3.56
CA LEU A 17 18.97 -35.10 4.45
C LEU A 17 19.06 -33.60 4.77
N VAL A 18 20.27 -33.10 5.04
CA VAL A 18 20.49 -31.67 5.30
C VAL A 18 20.16 -30.83 4.06
N LEU A 19 20.60 -31.26 2.87
CA LEU A 19 20.31 -30.55 1.63
C LEU A 19 18.79 -30.49 1.35
N ALA A 20 18.09 -31.61 1.52
CA ALA A 20 16.64 -31.66 1.35
C ALA A 20 15.91 -30.74 2.35
N ALA A 21 16.32 -30.74 3.62
CA ALA A 21 15.75 -29.86 4.63
C ALA A 21 15.98 -28.36 4.29
N VAL A 22 17.18 -28.01 3.83
CA VAL A 22 17.48 -26.64 3.38
C VAL A 22 16.63 -26.24 2.18
N LEU A 23 16.45 -27.11 1.19
CA LEU A 23 15.61 -26.83 0.03
C LEU A 23 14.14 -26.63 0.40
N VAL A 24 13.61 -27.43 1.34
CA VAL A 24 12.24 -27.26 1.84
C VAL A 24 12.08 -25.94 2.58
N LEU A 25 13.06 -25.55 3.40
CA LEU A 25 13.05 -24.24 4.07
C LEU A 25 13.09 -23.09 3.07
N LEU A 26 13.97 -23.17 2.07
CA LEU A 26 14.05 -22.16 1.02
C LEU A 26 12.76 -22.07 0.20
N ALA A 27 12.15 -23.20 -0.15
CA ALA A 27 10.86 -23.23 -0.83
C ALA A 27 9.75 -22.61 0.03
N GLY A 28 9.72 -22.90 1.33
CA GLY A 28 8.79 -22.29 2.27
C GLY A 28 8.95 -20.77 2.35
N VAL A 29 10.19 -20.27 2.48
CA VAL A 29 10.50 -18.84 2.48
C VAL A 29 10.12 -18.18 1.14
N PHE A 30 10.35 -18.87 0.03
CA PHE A 30 10.01 -18.36 -1.31
C PHE A 30 8.50 -18.26 -1.50
N VAL A 31 7.74 -19.28 -1.13
CA VAL A 31 6.27 -19.27 -1.20
C VAL A 31 5.71 -18.18 -0.28
N TRP A 32 6.22 -18.08 0.95
CA TRP A 32 5.78 -17.06 1.91
C TRP A 32 6.01 -15.64 1.39
N ASN A 33 7.15 -15.38 0.75
CA ASN A 33 7.43 -14.06 0.16
C ASN A 33 6.84 -13.87 -1.23
N SER A 34 6.28 -14.89 -1.87
CA SER A 34 5.72 -14.78 -3.20
C SER A 34 4.36 -14.08 -3.20
N SER A 35 3.93 -13.58 -4.35
CA SER A 35 2.58 -13.00 -4.47
C SER A 35 1.45 -14.01 -4.35
N LEU A 36 1.77 -15.31 -4.22
CA LEU A 36 0.77 -16.33 -3.89
C LEU A 36 0.24 -16.15 -2.48
N VAL A 37 1.01 -15.59 -1.55
CA VAL A 37 0.60 -15.46 -0.15
C VAL A 37 0.34 -14.00 0.22
N ASN A 38 1.16 -13.07 -0.29
CA ASN A 38 1.01 -11.65 0.01
C ASN A 38 0.64 -10.85 -1.24
N ALA A 39 -0.38 -10.01 -1.15
CA ALA A 39 -0.65 -9.03 -2.19
C ALA A 39 0.55 -8.08 -2.37
N ARG A 40 0.91 -7.83 -3.64
CA ARG A 40 1.94 -6.87 -4.01
C ARG A 40 1.31 -5.78 -4.85
N PHE A 41 1.25 -4.59 -4.27
CA PHE A 41 0.74 -3.42 -4.95
C PHE A 41 1.85 -2.40 -5.17
N GLN A 42 1.84 -1.80 -6.35
CA GLN A 42 2.63 -0.62 -6.68
C GLN A 42 1.69 0.58 -6.78
N VAL A 43 2.03 1.67 -6.11
CA VAL A 43 1.32 2.95 -6.26
C VAL A 43 1.81 3.64 -7.52
N VAL A 44 0.87 4.05 -8.37
CA VAL A 44 1.14 4.67 -9.66
C VAL A 44 0.55 6.07 -9.68
N TRP A 45 1.35 7.04 -10.12
CA TRP A 45 0.88 8.40 -10.36
C TRP A 45 0.05 8.43 -11.63
N LEU A 46 -1.13 9.04 -11.57
CA LEU A 46 -2.03 9.18 -12.70
C LEU A 46 -2.06 10.64 -13.16
N ASP A 47 -2.25 10.88 -14.46
CA ASP A 47 -2.48 12.22 -14.97
C ASP A 47 -3.74 12.81 -14.32
N GLY A 48 -3.62 14.02 -13.75
CA GLY A 48 -4.71 14.66 -12.99
C GLY A 48 -4.95 14.05 -11.59
N SER A 49 -3.96 13.39 -11.01
CA SER A 49 -3.99 12.81 -9.64
C SER A 49 -4.08 13.82 -8.50
N GLN A 50 -4.13 15.11 -8.79
CA GLN A 50 -4.19 16.17 -7.79
C GLN A 50 -5.52 16.17 -7.01
N GLY A 51 -6.57 15.49 -7.49
CA GLY A 51 -7.87 15.51 -6.78
C GLY A 51 -8.43 16.94 -6.70
N TRP A 52 -9.29 17.20 -5.72
CA TRP A 52 -9.91 18.51 -5.51
C TRP A 52 -10.04 18.85 -4.02
N GLY A 53 -10.31 20.11 -3.69
CA GLY A 53 -10.59 20.55 -2.33
C GLY A 53 -11.66 21.63 -2.28
N SER A 54 -12.46 21.66 -1.22
CA SER A 54 -13.47 22.69 -0.94
C SER A 54 -13.40 23.12 0.53
N GLY A 55 -13.17 24.42 0.75
CA GLY A 55 -13.15 25.03 2.09
C GLY A 55 -14.54 25.15 2.73
N ASP A 56 -15.60 25.25 1.92
CA ASP A 56 -16.98 25.38 2.39
C ASP A 56 -17.46 24.10 3.09
N THR A 57 -17.15 22.94 2.52
CA THR A 57 -17.51 21.62 3.06
C THR A 57 -16.40 20.97 3.86
N LYS A 58 -15.19 21.57 3.88
CA LYS A 58 -13.97 20.98 4.43
C LYS A 58 -13.66 19.61 3.85
N THR A 59 -14.00 19.40 2.58
CA THR A 59 -13.78 18.11 1.91
C THR A 59 -12.70 18.21 0.85
N PHE A 60 -11.91 17.16 0.71
CA PHE A 60 -10.92 17.04 -0.35
C PHE A 60 -10.91 15.62 -0.91
N SER A 61 -10.39 15.46 -2.12
CA SER A 61 -10.12 14.16 -2.72
C SER A 61 -8.63 13.95 -2.95
N ILE A 62 -8.22 12.68 -2.90
CA ILE A 62 -6.91 12.24 -3.40
C ILE A 62 -7.12 11.09 -4.38
N ARG A 63 -6.40 11.14 -5.51
CA ARG A 63 -6.58 10.17 -6.59
C ARG A 63 -5.25 9.56 -6.98
N PHE A 64 -5.16 8.24 -7.00
CA PHE A 64 -3.95 7.53 -7.45
C PHE A 64 -4.28 6.13 -7.99
N GLY A 65 -3.33 5.56 -8.72
CA GLY A 65 -3.42 4.21 -9.23
C GLY A 65 -2.86 3.19 -8.25
N VAL A 66 -3.54 2.06 -8.09
CA VAL A 66 -3.05 0.87 -7.41
C VAL A 66 -2.89 -0.22 -8.45
N LYS A 67 -1.63 -0.56 -8.77
CA LYS A 67 -1.27 -1.59 -9.73
C LYS A 67 -0.99 -2.91 -9.03
N ASN A 68 -1.55 -4.00 -9.53
CA ASN A 68 -1.18 -5.35 -9.10
C ASN A 68 0.17 -5.74 -9.71
N ASP A 69 1.23 -5.68 -8.91
CA ASP A 69 2.58 -6.09 -9.31
C ASP A 69 2.83 -7.58 -9.00
N GLY A 70 1.88 -8.25 -8.33
CA GLY A 70 1.89 -9.70 -8.17
C GLY A 70 1.58 -10.41 -9.48
N TRP A 71 2.11 -11.62 -9.66
CA TRP A 71 1.89 -12.46 -10.85
C TRP A 71 0.55 -13.22 -10.83
N THR A 72 -0.24 -13.01 -9.78
CA THR A 72 -1.56 -13.62 -9.55
C THR A 72 -2.63 -12.55 -9.43
N SER A 73 -3.85 -12.86 -9.84
CA SER A 73 -4.97 -11.94 -9.67
C SER A 73 -5.26 -11.65 -8.20
N THR A 74 -5.77 -10.45 -7.95
CA THR A 74 -6.01 -9.94 -6.59
C THR A 74 -7.31 -9.16 -6.55
N THR A 75 -8.21 -9.53 -5.63
CA THR A 75 -9.50 -8.85 -5.48
C THR A 75 -9.46 -7.88 -4.31
N ILE A 76 -9.55 -6.58 -4.60
CA ILE A 76 -9.72 -5.53 -3.60
C ILE A 76 -11.19 -5.49 -3.18
N VAL A 77 -11.45 -5.65 -1.90
CA VAL A 77 -12.81 -5.67 -1.33
C VAL A 77 -13.14 -4.43 -0.51
N GLY A 78 -12.13 -3.69 -0.08
CA GLY A 78 -12.27 -2.45 0.68
C GLY A 78 -10.99 -1.63 0.62
N ALA A 79 -11.10 -0.33 0.79
CA ALA A 79 -9.93 0.54 0.96
C ALA A 79 -10.31 1.77 1.79
N GLY A 80 -9.33 2.45 2.33
CA GLY A 80 -9.53 3.73 3.02
C GLY A 80 -9.44 3.65 4.54
N ARG A 81 -9.20 4.80 5.16
CA ARG A 81 -8.98 4.93 6.61
C ARG A 81 -9.54 6.24 7.11
N SER A 82 -10.22 6.21 8.26
CA SER A 82 -10.64 7.42 8.98
C SER A 82 -9.87 7.52 10.30
N ASN A 83 -9.80 8.72 10.87
CA ASN A 83 -9.42 8.96 12.26
C ASN A 83 -10.30 10.07 12.87
N SER A 84 -9.88 10.66 13.99
CA SER A 84 -10.60 11.74 14.68
C SER A 84 -10.59 13.10 13.97
N SER A 85 -9.62 13.38 13.09
CA SER A 85 -9.44 14.66 12.40
C SER A 85 -9.79 14.61 10.91
N ILE A 86 -9.81 13.42 10.29
CA ILE A 86 -10.12 13.20 8.88
C ILE A 86 -11.01 11.95 8.75
N ARG A 87 -12.18 12.13 8.15
CA ARG A 87 -13.17 11.07 7.93
C ARG A 87 -13.26 10.74 6.44
N LEU A 88 -13.13 9.46 6.11
CA LEU A 88 -13.42 8.98 4.75
C LEU A 88 -14.93 9.04 4.53
N VAL A 89 -15.33 9.81 3.52
CA VAL A 89 -16.74 9.96 3.12
C VAL A 89 -17.11 8.87 2.12
N GLN A 90 -16.33 8.76 1.04
CA GLN A 90 -16.57 7.78 -0.01
C GLN A 90 -15.33 7.50 -0.85
N ILE A 91 -15.42 6.43 -1.65
CA ILE A 91 -14.42 6.06 -2.66
C ILE A 91 -15.11 6.21 -4.02
N GLU A 92 -14.51 7.00 -4.90
CA GLU A 92 -14.97 7.27 -6.26
C GLU A 92 -14.06 6.62 -7.30
N GLY A 93 -14.51 6.62 -8.56
CA GLY A 93 -13.76 6.11 -9.71
C GLY A 93 -13.75 4.59 -9.86
N VAL A 94 -14.06 3.84 -8.80
CA VAL A 94 -14.15 2.38 -8.83
C VAL A 94 -15.35 1.86 -8.04
N LYS A 95 -15.91 0.72 -8.47
CA LYS A 95 -16.87 -0.04 -7.68
C LYS A 95 -16.15 -1.22 -7.04
N LEU A 96 -16.15 -1.28 -5.71
CA LEU A 96 -15.65 -2.43 -4.96
C LEU A 96 -16.77 -3.48 -4.77
N PRO A 97 -16.45 -4.79 -4.77
CA PRO A 97 -15.12 -5.35 -4.97
C PRO A 97 -14.64 -5.28 -6.44
N ILE A 98 -13.33 -5.18 -6.66
CA ILE A 98 -12.69 -5.20 -7.99
C ILE A 98 -11.56 -6.22 -8.01
N THR A 99 -11.46 -6.99 -9.09
CA THR A 99 -10.33 -7.91 -9.33
C THR A 99 -9.35 -7.28 -10.31
N LEU A 100 -8.08 -7.30 -9.95
CA LEU A 100 -6.96 -6.86 -10.76
C LEU A 100 -6.13 -8.06 -11.18
N GLU A 101 -6.00 -8.28 -12.49
CA GLU A 101 -5.04 -9.24 -13.03
C GLU A 101 -3.61 -8.71 -12.86
N HIS A 102 -2.61 -9.54 -13.19
CA HIS A 102 -1.22 -9.10 -13.17
C HIS A 102 -1.02 -7.92 -14.13
N GLY A 103 -0.48 -6.82 -13.60
CA GLY A 103 -0.21 -5.60 -14.37
C GLY A 103 -1.38 -4.61 -14.43
N ASP A 104 -2.60 -5.02 -14.06
CA ASP A 104 -3.76 -4.14 -14.04
C ASP A 104 -3.63 -3.05 -12.97
N THR A 105 -4.18 -1.88 -13.27
CA THR A 105 -4.20 -0.72 -12.37
C THR A 105 -5.63 -0.28 -12.09
N ALA A 106 -6.03 -0.29 -10.82
CA ALA A 106 -7.25 0.37 -10.37
C ALA A 106 -6.95 1.83 -10.07
N GLN A 107 -7.78 2.73 -10.56
CA GLN A 107 -7.80 4.11 -10.08
C GLN A 107 -8.71 4.21 -8.85
N LEU A 108 -8.15 4.67 -7.74
CA LEU A 108 -8.89 4.92 -6.51
C LEU A 108 -8.90 6.43 -6.24
N GLU A 109 -10.08 7.00 -6.06
CA GLU A 109 -10.25 8.36 -5.56
C GLU A 109 -10.90 8.32 -4.18
N PHE A 110 -10.24 8.84 -3.17
CA PHE A 110 -10.74 8.86 -1.79
C PHE A 110 -11.20 10.27 -1.46
N VAL A 111 -12.47 10.41 -1.11
CA VAL A 111 -13.05 11.68 -0.67
C VAL A 111 -13.07 11.70 0.84
N TYR A 112 -12.40 12.69 1.41
CA TYR A 112 -12.26 12.92 2.84
C TYR A 112 -12.94 14.20 3.27
N GLU A 113 -13.37 14.24 4.52
CA GLU A 113 -13.85 15.42 5.23
C GLU A 113 -12.93 15.67 6.44
N VAL A 114 -12.44 16.90 6.58
CA VAL A 114 -11.65 17.30 7.75
C VAL A 114 -12.61 17.65 8.88
N THR A 115 -12.64 16.82 9.91
CA THR A 115 -13.53 16.97 11.08
C THR A 115 -12.95 17.91 12.13
N ASP A 116 -11.63 18.05 12.21
CA ASP A 116 -10.95 18.99 13.10
C ASP A 116 -9.61 19.46 12.50
N CYS A 117 -9.57 20.73 12.07
CA CYS A 117 -8.41 21.36 11.46
C CYS A 117 -7.21 21.51 12.41
N ASN A 118 -7.43 21.55 13.73
CA ASN A 118 -6.35 21.74 14.71
C ASN A 118 -5.69 20.42 15.13
N SER A 119 -6.29 19.29 14.76
CA SER A 119 -5.87 17.96 15.21
C SER A 119 -5.32 17.08 14.08
N VAL A 120 -5.05 17.64 12.90
CA VAL A 120 -4.48 16.88 11.77
C VAL A 120 -3.04 16.49 12.09
N LEU A 121 -2.80 15.19 12.22
CA LEU A 121 -1.49 14.65 12.57
C LEU A 121 -0.49 14.73 11.41
N ILE A 122 0.73 15.15 11.74
CA ILE A 122 1.90 15.18 10.84
C ILE A 122 2.66 13.84 10.95
N GLU A 123 1.95 12.74 10.74
CA GLU A 123 2.53 11.38 10.74
C GLU A 123 2.27 10.70 9.40
N GLU A 124 2.99 9.62 9.10
CA GLU A 124 2.71 8.85 7.88
C GLU A 124 1.28 8.26 7.95
N TRP A 125 0.50 8.49 6.91
CA TRP A 125 -0.89 8.03 6.84
C TRP A 125 -1.10 7.08 5.67
N PRO A 126 -0.63 5.83 5.77
CA PRO A 126 -0.91 4.85 4.75
C PRO A 126 -2.40 4.50 4.74
N ILE A 127 -2.90 4.22 3.54
CA ILE A 127 -4.26 3.78 3.29
C ILE A 127 -4.29 2.24 3.32
N PRO A 128 -5.06 1.61 4.21
CA PRO A 128 -5.27 0.18 4.18
C PRO A 128 -6.14 -0.19 2.98
N VAL A 129 -5.70 -1.18 2.23
CA VAL A 129 -6.38 -1.83 1.12
C VAL A 129 -6.65 -3.27 1.53
N GLN A 130 -7.92 -3.61 1.68
CA GLN A 130 -8.36 -4.94 2.05
C GLN A 130 -8.51 -5.80 0.81
N VAL A 131 -7.89 -6.96 0.85
CA VAL A 131 -7.78 -7.89 -0.27
C VAL A 131 -8.39 -9.23 0.11
N ALA A 132 -9.28 -9.76 -0.72
CA ALA A 132 -9.81 -11.10 -0.55
C ALA A 132 -8.82 -12.15 -1.06
N ARG A 133 -8.57 -13.15 -0.21
CA ARG A 133 -7.76 -14.34 -0.52
C ARG A 133 -8.53 -15.61 -0.17
N PRO A 134 -8.17 -16.76 -0.76
CA PRO A 134 -8.77 -18.05 -0.40
C PRO A 134 -8.66 -18.41 1.09
N TRP A 135 -7.66 -17.88 1.81
CA TRP A 135 -7.44 -18.12 3.24
C TRP A 135 -7.90 -16.97 4.16
N GLY A 136 -8.54 -15.92 3.62
CA GLY A 136 -9.08 -14.81 4.42
C GLY A 136 -8.87 -13.43 3.79
N THR A 137 -9.08 -12.38 4.59
CA THR A 137 -8.83 -10.99 4.15
C THR A 137 -7.45 -10.55 4.62
N GLU A 138 -6.64 -10.08 3.68
CA GLU A 138 -5.33 -9.47 3.90
C GLU A 138 -5.47 -7.94 3.86
N THR A 139 -4.71 -7.21 4.68
CA THR A 139 -4.62 -5.75 4.59
C THR A 139 -3.25 -5.34 4.11
N VAL A 140 -3.19 -4.65 2.97
CA VAL A 140 -1.97 -4.03 2.43
C VAL A 140 -2.04 -2.53 2.65
N TYR A 141 -0.96 -1.94 3.11
CA TYR A 141 -0.87 -0.49 3.31
C TYR A 141 -0.25 0.16 2.08
N VAL A 142 -0.96 1.09 1.46
CA VAL A 142 -0.46 1.88 0.32
C VAL A 142 -0.24 3.32 0.76
N VAL A 143 0.90 3.89 0.38
CA VAL A 143 1.23 5.29 0.65
C VAL A 143 0.87 6.10 -0.59
N PRO A 144 -0.09 7.02 -0.52
CA PRO A 144 -0.39 7.90 -1.65
C PRO A 144 0.86 8.64 -2.12
N PRO A 145 0.99 8.90 -3.43
CA PRO A 145 2.11 9.66 -3.95
C PRO A 145 2.09 11.08 -3.36
N PRO A 146 3.25 11.74 -3.20
CA PRO A 146 3.31 13.13 -2.76
C PRO A 146 2.34 14.00 -3.56
N GLN A 147 1.60 14.85 -2.85
CA GLN A 147 0.63 15.77 -3.43
C GLN A 147 1.19 17.17 -3.28
N GLU A 148 1.21 17.94 -4.36
CA GLU A 148 1.42 19.37 -4.26
C GLU A 148 0.20 19.97 -3.55
N PRO A 149 0.39 20.88 -2.58
CA PRO A 149 -0.73 21.67 -2.07
C PRO A 149 -1.33 22.45 -3.26
N ASP A 150 -2.65 22.46 -3.39
CA ASP A 150 -3.38 23.37 -4.31
C ASP A 150 -3.17 24.81 -3.84
N SER A 151 -1.96 25.36 -3.94
CA SER A 151 -1.68 26.71 -3.46
C SER A 151 -1.99 27.71 -4.57
N ALA A 152 -3.08 28.45 -4.41
CA ALA A 152 -3.24 29.75 -5.06
C ALA A 152 -2.36 30.84 -4.40
N ASN A 153 -1.61 30.47 -3.35
CA ASN A 153 -0.84 31.40 -2.53
C ASN A 153 0.65 31.41 -2.95
N PRO A 154 1.12 32.45 -3.65
CA PRO A 154 2.49 32.54 -4.18
C PRO A 154 3.57 32.64 -3.10
N TYR A 155 3.20 32.77 -1.82
CA TYR A 155 4.14 32.84 -0.70
C TYR A 155 4.62 31.46 -0.18
N TYR A 156 4.07 30.35 -0.67
CA TYR A 156 4.53 29.00 -0.29
C TYR A 156 5.71 28.48 -1.12
N ASN A 157 6.23 29.27 -2.07
CA ASN A 157 7.33 28.90 -2.96
C ASN A 157 8.72 28.84 -2.30
N ASP A 158 8.84 29.14 -1.00
CA ASP A 158 10.13 29.31 -0.31
C ASP A 158 10.46 28.18 0.69
N TYR A 159 9.68 27.09 0.68
CA TYR A 159 9.99 25.89 1.46
C TYR A 159 10.88 24.94 0.67
N ASP A 160 12.00 24.56 1.29
CA ASP A 160 13.01 23.60 0.83
C ASP A 160 12.38 22.45 0.01
N GLU A 161 12.79 22.30 -1.26
CA GLU A 161 12.33 21.26 -2.20
C GLU A 161 12.43 19.83 -1.64
N ASN A 162 13.16 19.64 -0.53
CA ASN A 162 13.28 18.38 0.18
C ASN A 162 12.17 18.10 1.21
N THR A 163 11.25 19.05 1.44
CA THR A 163 10.14 18.86 2.38
C THR A 163 8.99 18.16 1.67
N HIS A 164 9.02 16.83 1.60
CA HIS A 164 7.86 16.07 1.16
C HIS A 164 6.75 16.19 2.21
N TRP A 165 5.80 17.11 1.98
CA TRP A 165 4.62 17.23 2.82
C TRP A 165 3.84 15.91 2.79
N GLN A 166 3.46 15.42 3.97
CA GLN A 166 2.52 14.31 4.07
C GLN A 166 1.22 14.75 3.38
N TRP A 167 0.74 13.95 2.41
CA TRP A 167 -0.37 14.33 1.53
C TRP A 167 -1.60 14.80 2.31
N GLN A 168 -1.88 14.20 3.47
CA GLN A 168 -3.06 14.56 4.25
C GLN A 168 -2.91 15.93 4.92
N VAL A 169 -1.70 16.33 5.28
CA VAL A 169 -1.44 17.65 5.88
C VAL A 169 -1.61 18.72 4.81
N ALA A 170 -0.99 18.54 3.65
CA ALA A 170 -1.09 19.47 2.52
C ALA A 170 -2.55 19.68 2.05
N ARG A 171 -3.33 18.59 1.98
CA ARG A 171 -4.75 18.66 1.58
C ARG A 171 -5.63 19.25 2.67
N SER A 172 -5.38 18.90 3.94
CA SER A 172 -6.17 19.42 5.05
C SER A 172 -5.93 20.91 5.28
N SER A 173 -4.67 21.39 5.19
CA SER A 173 -4.37 22.81 5.34
C SER A 173 -5.10 23.64 4.29
N TYR A 174 -5.13 23.19 3.03
CA TYR A 174 -5.87 23.87 1.98
C TYR A 174 -7.35 24.06 2.33
N VAL A 175 -8.07 23.01 2.71
CA VAL A 175 -9.51 23.15 3.00
C VAL A 175 -9.80 23.84 4.33
N CYS A 176 -8.83 23.88 5.25
CA CYS A 176 -8.96 24.56 6.54
C CYS A 176 -8.66 26.06 6.46
N ASP A 177 -7.66 26.46 5.67
CA ASP A 177 -7.26 27.88 5.50
C ASP A 177 -8.33 28.68 4.74
N PHE A 178 -9.09 28.02 3.86
CA PHE A 178 -10.17 28.62 3.06
C PHE A 178 -11.57 28.48 3.71
N SER A 179 -11.67 28.03 4.96
CA SER A 179 -12.96 27.93 5.66
C SER A 179 -13.30 29.28 6.31
N PRO A 180 -14.41 29.94 5.93
CA PRO A 180 -14.79 31.26 6.45
C PRO A 180 -15.15 31.29 7.95
#